data_AF-A0A315AYD9-F1
#
_entry.id   AF-A0A315AYD9-F1
#
_cell.length_a   1.000
_cell.length_b   1.000
_cell.length_c   1.000
_cell.angle_alpha   90.00
_cell.angle_beta   90.00
_cell.angle_gamma   90.00
#
_symmetry.space_group_name_H-M   'P 1'
#
loop_
_entity.id
_entity.type
_entity.pdbx_description
1 polymer ?
#
loop_
_entity_poly.entity_id
_entity_poly.type
_entity_poly.pdbx_seq_one_letter_code
_entity_poly.pdbx_strand_id
1 'polypeptide(L)'
;MATDFAFRKKAMKELPTSTGVYVLCDLDEVPIYVGQSKDGIRSRVSRHLTSARSDIIANRQIDVWEIAYVWAYPIADVQDITPTENRLYHHFNKKSKLMNGTVPRAPEKAPIPKAAVKVQVMSDKEISERKTPEQRLPRQANHYAQIVGHFLAVKNSTQIAGAMDAHFQRLNKYHSLLVKSAVSYSDDGAES
;
A
#
# COMPACT_ATOMS: atom_id res chain seq x y z
N MET A 1 -13.85 -4.72 -12.37
CA MET A 1 -14.27 -6.04 -11.85
C MET A 1 -14.57 -5.95 -10.36
N ALA A 2 -15.45 -6.81 -9.84
CA ALA A 2 -15.77 -6.89 -8.42
C ALA A 2 -14.66 -7.58 -7.61
N THR A 3 -14.44 -7.10 -6.39
CA THR A 3 -13.55 -7.73 -5.39
C THR A 3 -14.05 -9.11 -5.00
N ASP A 4 -13.16 -10.10 -4.90
CA ASP A 4 -13.49 -11.41 -4.32
C ASP A 4 -13.55 -11.31 -2.79
N PHE A 5 -14.71 -10.88 -2.28
CA PHE A 5 -14.92 -10.72 -0.84
C PHE A 5 -14.87 -12.05 -0.07
N ALA A 6 -15.17 -13.18 -0.72
CA ALA A 6 -15.11 -14.49 -0.09
C ALA A 6 -13.67 -14.91 0.15
N PHE A 7 -12.82 -14.80 -0.89
CA PHE A 7 -11.38 -15.02 -0.77
C PHE A 7 -10.78 -14.10 0.31
N ARG A 8 -11.05 -12.79 0.22
CA ARG A 8 -10.53 -11.82 1.18
C ARG A 8 -10.94 -12.14 2.61
N LYS A 9 -12.22 -12.46 2.85
CA LYS A 9 -12.73 -12.81 4.19
C LYS A 9 -12.05 -14.06 4.75
N LYS A 10 -11.74 -15.04 3.89
CA LYS A 10 -10.99 -16.25 4.29
C LYS A 10 -9.55 -15.90 4.64
N ALA A 11 -8.83 -15.22 3.73
CA ALA A 11 -7.43 -14.83 3.93
C ALA A 11 -7.23 -13.97 5.18
N MET A 12 -8.13 -13.02 5.45
CA MET A 12 -8.07 -12.17 6.65
C MET A 12 -8.06 -12.95 7.97
N LYS A 13 -8.53 -14.20 8.00
CA LYS A 13 -8.47 -15.06 9.20
C LYS A 13 -7.06 -15.57 9.51
N GLU A 14 -6.12 -15.44 8.60
CA GLU A 14 -4.71 -15.80 8.81
C GLU A 14 -3.94 -14.69 9.52
N LEU A 15 -4.45 -13.44 9.48
CA LEU A 15 -3.80 -12.33 10.16
C LEU A 15 -3.90 -12.47 11.69
N PRO A 16 -2.85 -12.17 12.46
CA PRO A 16 -2.87 -12.21 13.91
C PRO A 16 -3.94 -11.28 14.52
N THR A 17 -4.61 -11.75 15.58
CA THR A 17 -5.52 -10.92 16.39
C THR A 17 -4.79 -10.15 17.49
N SER A 18 -3.51 -10.45 17.73
CA SER A 18 -2.65 -9.77 18.69
C SER A 18 -2.23 -8.37 18.22
N THR A 19 -1.70 -7.59 19.15
CA THR A 19 -1.06 -6.30 18.89
C THR A 19 0.19 -6.43 18.03
N GLY A 20 0.58 -5.33 17.38
CA GLY A 20 1.82 -5.25 16.64
C GLY A 20 1.75 -4.30 15.44
N VAL A 21 2.61 -4.55 14.46
CA VAL A 21 2.75 -3.74 13.25
C VAL A 21 2.30 -4.53 12.03
N TYR A 22 1.72 -3.85 11.05
CA TYR A 22 1.37 -4.40 9.75
C TYR A 22 1.92 -3.53 8.62
N VAL A 23 2.11 -4.16 7.48
CA VAL A 23 2.53 -3.52 6.24
C VAL A 23 1.50 -3.89 5.17
N LEU A 24 0.94 -2.88 4.51
CA LEU A 24 0.10 -3.09 3.35
C LEU A 24 0.99 -3.03 2.11
N CYS A 25 0.83 -4.02 1.24
CA CYS A 25 1.61 -4.12 0.01
C CYS A 25 0.68 -4.10 -1.21
N ASP A 26 1.22 -3.53 -2.30
CA ASP A 26 0.50 -3.42 -3.57
C ASP A 26 0.38 -4.77 -4.31
N LEU A 27 -0.13 -4.73 -5.54
CA LEU A 27 -0.29 -5.88 -6.42
C LEU A 27 1.02 -6.65 -6.68
N ASP A 28 2.18 -6.01 -6.54
CA ASP A 28 3.52 -6.58 -6.75
C ASP A 28 4.21 -6.97 -5.43
N GLU A 29 3.45 -7.05 -4.33
CA GLU A 29 3.97 -7.28 -2.98
C GLU A 29 4.98 -6.22 -2.52
N VAL A 30 4.94 -5.01 -3.10
CA VAL A 30 5.77 -3.88 -2.67
C VAL A 30 5.08 -3.14 -1.53
N PRO A 31 5.75 -2.93 -0.38
CA PRO A 31 5.23 -2.13 0.72
C PRO A 31 4.82 -0.71 0.30
N ILE A 32 3.60 -0.31 0.64
CA ILE A 32 3.05 1.03 0.36
C ILE A 32 2.59 1.77 1.62
N TYR A 33 2.39 1.05 2.73
CA TYR A 33 2.00 1.65 4.01
C TYR A 33 2.47 0.78 5.17
N VAL A 34 2.92 1.40 6.25
CA VAL A 34 3.22 0.73 7.52
C VAL A 34 2.29 1.31 8.58
N GLY A 35 1.68 0.47 9.41
CA GLY A 35 0.86 0.95 10.52
C GLY A 35 0.91 0.02 11.71
N GLN A 36 0.53 0.54 12.87
CA GLN A 36 0.46 -0.24 14.10
C GLN A 36 -0.97 -0.45 14.59
N SER A 37 -1.15 -1.45 15.45
CA SER A 37 -2.40 -1.69 16.18
C SER A 37 -2.15 -2.19 17.59
N LYS A 38 -2.81 -1.55 18.56
CA LYS A 38 -2.89 -1.98 19.97
C LYS A 38 -4.18 -2.77 20.27
N ASP A 39 -5.10 -2.83 19.31
CA ASP A 39 -6.39 -3.53 19.45
C ASP A 39 -6.48 -4.78 18.56
N GLY A 40 -5.34 -5.20 18.00
CA GLY A 40 -5.21 -6.34 17.10
C GLY A 40 -4.89 -5.95 15.65
N ILE A 41 -3.94 -6.67 15.02
CA ILE A 41 -3.56 -6.42 13.63
C ILE A 41 -4.74 -6.69 12.68
N ARG A 42 -5.40 -7.84 12.82
CA ARG A 42 -6.55 -8.22 11.98
C ARG A 42 -7.68 -7.21 12.01
N SER A 43 -8.06 -6.72 13.19
CA SER A 43 -9.16 -5.76 13.37
C SER A 43 -8.85 -4.44 12.66
N ARG A 44 -7.63 -3.93 12.82
CA ARG A 44 -7.17 -2.68 12.19
C ARG A 44 -7.08 -2.82 10.67
N VAL A 45 -6.45 -3.87 10.15
CA VAL A 45 -6.38 -4.14 8.71
C VAL A 45 -7.77 -4.33 8.12
N SER A 46 -8.66 -5.08 8.79
CA SER A 46 -10.03 -5.27 8.32
C SER A 46 -10.76 -3.94 8.17
N ARG A 47 -10.61 -3.01 9.13
CA ARG A 47 -11.21 -1.67 9.05
C ARG A 47 -10.73 -0.90 7.83
N HIS A 48 -9.44 -0.97 7.50
CA HIS A 48 -8.89 -0.34 6.30
C HIS A 48 -9.50 -0.89 5.01
N LEU A 49 -9.69 -2.22 4.94
CA LEU A 49 -10.17 -2.89 3.73
C LEU A 49 -11.69 -2.80 3.51
N THR A 50 -12.48 -2.47 4.53
CA THR A 50 -13.96 -2.50 4.44
C THR A 50 -14.65 -1.16 4.71
N SER A 51 -13.98 -0.20 5.35
CA SER A 51 -14.63 1.04 5.78
C SER A 51 -13.98 2.26 5.15
N ALA A 52 -14.75 2.99 4.33
CA ALA A 52 -14.38 4.30 3.81
C ALA A 52 -14.09 5.35 4.91
N ARG A 53 -14.54 5.11 6.15
CA ARG A 53 -14.27 5.95 7.33
C ARG A 53 -12.94 5.66 8.03
N SER A 54 -12.12 4.74 7.50
CA SER A 54 -10.75 4.67 7.97
C SER A 54 -10.02 5.97 7.62
N ASP A 55 -9.28 6.51 8.56
CA ASP A 55 -8.36 7.64 8.39
C ASP A 55 -7.55 7.61 7.08
N ILE A 56 -6.85 6.51 6.79
CA ILE A 56 -5.99 6.42 5.58
C ILE A 56 -6.80 6.37 4.27
N ILE A 57 -8.08 5.98 4.33
CA ILE A 57 -8.98 5.92 3.17
C ILE A 57 -9.75 7.24 3.01
N ALA A 58 -10.18 7.84 4.12
CA ALA A 58 -10.87 9.11 4.18
C ALA A 58 -9.96 10.25 3.70
N ASN A 59 -8.68 10.22 4.08
CA ASN A 59 -7.66 11.18 3.63
C ASN A 59 -7.07 10.84 2.25
N ARG A 60 -7.61 9.84 1.55
CA ARG A 60 -7.12 9.38 0.23
C ARG A 60 -5.64 8.97 0.20
N GLN A 61 -5.07 8.58 1.34
CA GLN A 61 -3.66 8.18 1.41
C GLN A 61 -3.44 6.83 0.74
N ILE A 62 -4.39 5.90 0.90
CA ILE A 62 -4.29 4.56 0.34
C ILE A 62 -5.53 4.24 -0.49
N ASP A 63 -5.29 3.63 -1.64
CA ASP A 63 -6.32 2.99 -2.43
C ASP A 63 -6.44 1.51 -2.03
N VAL A 64 -7.60 1.12 -1.46
CA VAL A 64 -7.90 -0.27 -1.11
C VAL A 64 -7.81 -1.19 -2.33
N TRP A 65 -8.02 -0.65 -3.53
CA TRP A 65 -7.93 -1.41 -4.76
C TRP A 65 -6.53 -1.98 -5.02
N GLU A 66 -5.46 -1.35 -4.51
CA GLU A 66 -4.09 -1.85 -4.69
C GLU A 66 -3.65 -2.89 -3.67
N ILE A 67 -4.34 -3.03 -2.53
CA ILE A 67 -3.84 -3.87 -1.43
C ILE A 67 -4.06 -5.34 -1.75
N ALA A 68 -3.01 -6.01 -2.21
CA ALA A 68 -3.03 -7.44 -2.50
C ALA A 68 -2.41 -8.29 -1.38
N TYR A 69 -1.48 -7.73 -0.61
CA TYR A 69 -0.81 -8.46 0.46
C TYR A 69 -0.72 -7.65 1.75
N VAL A 70 -0.68 -8.36 2.87
CA VAL A 70 -0.50 -7.81 4.20
C VAL A 70 0.59 -8.60 4.90
N TRP A 71 1.64 -7.91 5.36
CA TRP A 71 2.66 -8.51 6.23
C TRP A 71 2.38 -8.13 7.67
N ALA A 72 2.46 -9.08 8.58
CA ALA A 72 2.18 -8.88 10.00
C ALA A 72 3.39 -9.20 10.87
N TYR A 73 3.57 -8.34 11.86
CA TYR A 73 4.63 -8.39 12.87
C TYR A 73 3.94 -8.32 14.24
N PRO A 74 3.45 -9.46 14.77
CA PRO A 74 2.97 -9.56 16.15
C PRO A 74 4.05 -9.10 17.12
N ILE A 75 3.67 -8.30 18.10
CA ILE A 75 4.59 -7.81 19.13
C ILE A 75 3.90 -8.01 20.48
N ALA A 76 4.60 -8.71 21.38
CA ALA A 76 4.10 -9.01 22.72
C ALA A 76 4.17 -7.78 23.64
N ASP A 77 5.29 -7.06 23.62
CA ASP A 77 5.43 -5.82 24.40
C ASP A 77 4.92 -4.60 23.62
N VAL A 78 3.91 -3.92 24.17
CA VAL A 78 3.33 -2.71 23.57
C VAL A 78 4.37 -1.60 23.38
N GLN A 79 5.42 -1.55 24.21
CA GLN A 79 6.51 -0.57 24.09
C GLN A 79 7.35 -0.78 22.83
N ASP A 80 7.42 -2.00 22.31
CA ASP A 80 8.19 -2.33 21.11
C ASP A 80 7.45 -2.03 19.80
N ILE A 81 6.15 -1.70 19.87
CA ILE A 81 5.34 -1.46 18.67
C ILE A 81 5.83 -0.23 17.90
N THR A 82 5.89 0.93 18.53
CA THR A 82 6.31 2.17 17.87
C THR A 82 7.76 2.12 17.36
N PRO A 83 8.76 1.62 18.14
CA PRO A 83 10.10 1.41 17.62
C PRO A 83 10.14 0.51 16.39
N THR A 84 9.35 -0.57 16.39
CA THR A 84 9.27 -1.50 15.25
C THR A 84 8.60 -0.87 14.03
N GLU A 85 7.51 -0.12 14.22
CA GLU A 85 6.84 0.63 13.15
C GLU A 85 7.82 1.61 12.50
N ASN A 86 8.56 2.38 13.30
CA ASN A 86 9.55 3.33 12.81
C ASN A 86 10.65 2.63 12.01
N ARG A 87 11.19 1.50 12.50
CA ARG A 87 12.20 0.71 11.77
C ARG A 87 11.69 0.21 10.44
N LEU A 88 10.49 -0.36 10.40
CA LEU A 88 9.89 -0.88 9.18
C LEU A 88 9.60 0.25 8.19
N TYR A 89 9.03 1.37 8.66
CA TYR A 89 8.81 2.55 7.83
C TYR A 89 10.12 3.01 7.18
N HIS A 90 11.17 3.26 7.97
CA HIS A 90 12.45 3.77 7.45
C HIS A 90 13.16 2.76 6.54
N HIS A 91 12.98 1.46 6.77
CA HIS A 91 13.52 0.43 5.89
C HIS A 91 12.82 0.42 4.52
N PHE A 92 11.49 0.43 4.50
CA PHE A 92 10.74 0.32 3.25
C PHE A 92 10.66 1.64 2.48
N ASN A 93 10.53 2.78 3.17
CA ASN A 93 10.46 4.11 2.57
C ASN A 93 11.71 4.50 1.76
N LYS A 94 12.85 3.87 2.05
CA LYS A 94 14.10 4.03 1.27
C LYS A 94 14.04 3.29 -0.08
N LYS A 95 13.27 2.21 -0.17
CA LYS A 95 13.14 1.38 -1.38
C LYS A 95 12.03 1.87 -2.29
N SER A 96 10.90 2.22 -1.70
CA SER A 96 9.75 2.84 -2.36
C SER A 96 9.06 3.74 -1.36
N LYS A 97 8.76 4.99 -1.76
CA LYS A 97 8.13 5.95 -0.87
C LYS A 97 6.78 5.41 -0.38
N LEU A 98 6.57 5.46 0.93
CA LEU A 98 5.35 4.99 1.58
C LEU A 98 4.30 6.11 1.66
N MET A 99 3.03 5.74 1.57
CA MET A 99 1.88 6.66 1.59
C MET A 99 1.48 7.14 2.99
N ASN A 100 2.22 6.74 4.04
CA ASN A 100 1.96 7.23 5.41
C ASN A 100 1.92 8.76 5.49
N GLY A 101 2.68 9.43 4.62
CA GLY A 101 2.74 10.89 4.51
C GLY A 101 3.59 11.57 5.57
N THR A 102 3.56 11.07 6.80
CA THR A 102 4.44 11.51 7.90
C THR A 102 5.66 10.61 7.99
N VAL A 103 6.82 11.23 8.24
CA VAL A 103 8.06 10.52 8.55
C VAL A 103 8.13 10.37 10.08
N PRO A 104 8.05 9.15 10.62
CA PRO A 104 8.21 8.93 12.04
C PRO A 104 9.65 9.22 12.49
N ARG A 105 9.83 9.40 13.80
CA ARG A 105 11.16 9.62 14.41
C ARG A 105 12.14 8.54 13.94
N ALA A 106 13.37 8.97 13.64
CA ALA A 106 14.44 8.07 13.27
C ALA A 106 14.64 7.01 14.38
N PRO A 107 14.54 5.72 14.06
CA PRO A 107 14.71 4.65 15.03
C PRO A 107 16.19 4.44 15.35
N GLU A 108 16.45 3.80 16.48
CA GLU A 108 17.77 3.25 16.77
C GLU A 108 18.15 2.19 15.72
N LYS A 109 19.47 2.04 15.50
CA LYS A 109 19.99 1.00 14.61
C LYS A 109 19.74 -0.36 15.23
N ALA A 110 18.78 -1.09 14.68
CA ALA A 110 18.54 -2.49 15.01
C ALA A 110 18.19 -3.27 13.72
N PRO A 111 18.35 -4.60 13.72
CA PRO A 111 17.94 -5.44 12.61
C PRO A 111 16.45 -5.23 12.26
N ILE A 112 16.15 -5.30 10.98
CA ILE A 112 14.76 -5.27 10.53
C ILE A 112 14.16 -6.66 10.76
N PRO A 113 13.06 -6.77 11.53
CA PRO A 113 12.44 -8.06 11.77
C PRO A 113 11.89 -8.63 10.46
N LYS A 114 11.83 -9.95 10.37
CA LYS A 114 11.07 -10.62 9.30
C LYS A 114 9.58 -10.61 9.66
N ALA A 115 8.72 -10.53 8.65
CA ALA A 115 7.29 -10.70 8.86
C ALA A 115 7.02 -12.10 9.41
N ALA A 116 6.26 -12.19 10.50
CA ALA A 116 5.87 -13.49 11.05
C ALA A 116 4.81 -14.16 10.17
N VAL A 117 3.93 -13.36 9.57
CA VAL A 117 2.88 -13.81 8.65
C VAL A 117 2.86 -12.89 7.44
N LYS A 118 2.72 -13.48 6.26
CA LYS A 118 2.40 -12.78 5.01
C LYS A 118 1.11 -13.36 4.46
N VAL A 119 0.11 -12.52 4.26
CA VAL A 119 -1.23 -12.94 3.81
C VAL A 119 -1.52 -12.26 2.48
N GLN A 120 -1.87 -13.05 1.48
CA GLN A 120 -2.46 -12.54 0.24
C GLN A 120 -3.96 -12.34 0.45
N VAL A 121 -4.44 -11.10 0.33
CA VAL A 121 -5.84 -10.71 0.61
C VAL A 121 -6.68 -10.48 -0.66
N MET A 122 -6.12 -10.87 -1.81
CA MET A 122 -6.69 -10.75 -3.14
C MET A 122 -6.41 -12.04 -3.92
N SER A 123 -7.36 -12.60 -4.67
CA SER A 123 -7.10 -13.84 -5.42
C SER A 123 -6.09 -13.62 -6.55
N ASP A 124 -5.37 -14.66 -6.98
CA ASP A 124 -4.40 -14.55 -8.08
C ASP A 124 -5.03 -14.01 -9.36
N LYS A 125 -6.26 -14.45 -9.64
CA LYS A 125 -7.07 -13.94 -10.75
C LYS A 125 -7.26 -12.43 -10.63
N GLU A 126 -7.77 -11.96 -9.49
CA GLU A 126 -8.00 -10.53 -9.25
C GLU A 126 -6.70 -9.73 -9.32
N ILE A 127 -5.58 -10.25 -8.80
CA ILE A 127 -4.26 -9.60 -8.91
C ILE A 127 -3.84 -9.49 -10.39
N SER A 128 -3.90 -10.60 -11.13
CA SER A 128 -3.45 -10.65 -12.53
C SER A 128 -4.20 -9.66 -13.41
N GLU A 129 -5.51 -9.56 -13.24
CA GLU A 129 -6.36 -8.64 -14.00
C GLU A 129 -6.12 -7.19 -13.60
N ARG A 130 -5.96 -6.91 -12.30
CA ARG A 130 -5.65 -5.56 -11.81
C ARG A 130 -4.26 -5.08 -12.20
N LYS A 131 -3.31 -5.98 -12.45
CA LYS A 131 -1.97 -5.62 -12.91
C LYS A 131 -1.94 -5.12 -14.35
N THR A 132 -2.94 -5.46 -15.16
CA THR A 132 -3.01 -5.03 -16.56
C THR A 132 -2.92 -3.50 -16.65
N PRO A 133 -2.15 -2.93 -17.59
CA PRO A 133 -2.02 -1.49 -17.73
C PRO A 133 -3.36 -0.75 -17.87
N GLU A 134 -4.32 -1.38 -18.55
CA GLU A 134 -5.67 -0.86 -18.83
C GLU A 134 -6.50 -0.72 -17.54
N GLN A 135 -6.23 -1.55 -16.53
CA GLN A 135 -6.89 -1.44 -15.22
C GLN A 135 -6.09 -0.56 -14.26
N ARG A 136 -4.77 -0.80 -14.17
CA ARG A 136 -3.93 -0.19 -13.13
C ARG A 136 -3.68 1.28 -13.36
N LEU A 137 -3.28 1.67 -14.57
CA LEU A 137 -2.82 3.03 -14.83
C LEU A 137 -3.97 4.04 -14.72
N PRO A 138 -5.16 3.80 -15.32
CA PRO A 138 -6.31 4.68 -15.11
C PRO A 138 -6.73 4.76 -13.65
N ARG A 139 -6.65 3.66 -12.89
CA ARG A 139 -6.98 3.66 -11.45
C ARG A 139 -6.01 4.53 -10.65
N GLN A 140 -4.71 4.40 -10.90
CA GLN A 140 -3.67 5.23 -10.26
C GLN A 140 -3.85 6.71 -10.59
N ALA A 141 -4.07 7.06 -11.86
CA ALA A 141 -4.29 8.44 -12.28
C ALA A 141 -5.54 9.05 -11.62
N ASN A 142 -6.65 8.29 -11.57
CA ASN A 142 -7.87 8.71 -10.90
C ASN A 142 -7.69 8.87 -9.39
N HIS A 143 -6.98 7.95 -8.72
CA HIS A 143 -6.70 8.08 -7.29
C HIS A 143 -5.78 9.28 -7.01
N TYR A 144 -4.78 9.52 -7.87
CA TYR A 144 -3.93 10.70 -7.79
C TYR A 144 -4.74 12.00 -7.92
N ALA A 145 -5.67 12.09 -8.89
CA ALA A 145 -6.57 13.23 -9.02
C ALA A 145 -7.43 13.43 -7.76
N GLN A 146 -7.89 12.34 -7.13
CA GLN A 146 -8.67 12.42 -5.89
C GLN A 146 -7.85 12.96 -4.70
N ILE A 147 -6.59 12.54 -4.54
CA ILE A 147 -5.74 13.07 -3.46
C ILE A 147 -5.39 14.54 -3.70
N VAL A 148 -5.14 14.96 -4.95
CA VAL A 148 -4.93 16.38 -5.30
C VAL A 148 -6.17 17.20 -4.94
N GLY A 149 -7.36 16.74 -5.35
CA GLY A 149 -8.62 17.41 -5.01
C GLY A 149 -8.84 17.50 -3.50
N HIS A 150 -8.56 16.42 -2.76
CA HIS A 150 -8.68 16.41 -1.29
C HIS A 150 -7.67 17.37 -0.63
N PHE A 151 -6.44 17.43 -1.12
CA PHE A 151 -5.41 18.35 -0.61
C PHE A 151 -5.80 19.82 -0.80
N LEU A 152 -6.30 20.17 -2.00
CA LEU A 152 -6.66 21.55 -2.34
C LEU A 152 -7.96 22.00 -1.67
N ALA A 153 -8.97 21.12 -1.60
CA ALA A 153 -10.32 21.51 -1.18
C ALA A 153 -10.65 21.17 0.28
N VAL A 154 -9.95 20.22 0.91
CA VAL A 154 -10.32 19.69 2.23
C VAL A 154 -9.21 19.83 3.26
N LYS A 155 -8.01 19.32 2.96
CA LYS A 155 -6.93 19.22 3.95
C LYS A 155 -5.55 19.41 3.32
N ASN A 156 -5.08 20.65 3.35
CA ASN A 156 -3.69 20.98 3.01
C ASN A 156 -2.78 20.65 4.20
N SER A 157 -2.17 19.46 4.18
CA SER A 157 -1.26 19.01 5.24
C SER A 157 -0.02 18.34 4.67
N THR A 158 1.09 18.45 5.38
CA THR A 158 2.37 17.79 5.01
C THR A 158 2.23 16.29 4.86
N GLN A 159 1.34 15.67 5.65
CA GLN A 159 1.00 14.26 5.52
C GLN A 159 0.39 13.94 4.15
N ILE A 160 -0.64 14.67 3.73
CA ILE A 160 -1.28 14.43 2.43
C ILE A 160 -0.32 14.78 1.29
N ALA A 161 0.48 15.85 1.43
CA ALA A 161 1.52 16.19 0.46
C ALA A 161 2.53 15.05 0.27
N GLY A 162 2.99 14.43 1.36
CA GLY A 162 3.91 13.29 1.30
C GLY A 162 3.29 12.04 0.65
N ALA A 163 2.02 11.76 0.94
CA ALA A 163 1.30 10.66 0.27
C ALA A 163 1.09 10.94 -1.22
N MET A 164 0.77 12.19 -1.58
CA MET A 164 0.62 12.63 -2.96
C MET A 164 1.91 12.47 -3.77
N ASP A 165 3.06 12.87 -3.23
CA ASP A 165 4.37 12.67 -3.88
C ASP A 165 4.67 11.18 -4.11
N ALA A 166 4.41 10.33 -3.11
CA ALA A 166 4.61 8.89 -3.23
C ALA A 166 3.70 8.27 -4.31
N HIS A 167 2.44 8.71 -4.42
CA HIS A 167 1.53 8.32 -5.51
C HIS A 167 2.02 8.80 -6.87
N PHE A 168 2.49 10.04 -6.98
CA PHE A 168 3.00 10.58 -8.24
C PHE A 168 4.22 9.81 -8.74
N GLN A 169 5.16 9.45 -7.86
CA GLN A 169 6.32 8.64 -8.23
C GLN A 169 5.92 7.27 -8.79
N ARG A 170 4.91 6.62 -8.21
CA ARG A 170 4.39 5.34 -8.70
C ARG A 170 3.66 5.49 -10.01
N LEU A 171 2.80 6.50 -10.14
CA LEU A 171 2.12 6.82 -11.39
C LEU A 171 3.12 7.05 -12.53
N ASN A 172 4.17 7.84 -12.27
CA ASN A 172 5.24 8.09 -13.23
C ASN A 172 5.96 6.79 -13.63
N LYS A 173 6.29 5.92 -12.67
CA LYS A 173 6.88 4.60 -12.93
C LYS A 173 6.01 3.76 -13.86
N TYR A 174 4.70 3.63 -13.58
CA TYR A 174 3.81 2.80 -14.40
C TYR A 174 3.56 3.41 -15.78
N HIS A 175 3.45 4.74 -15.86
CA HIS A 175 3.38 5.47 -17.12
C HIS A 175 4.63 5.20 -17.98
N SER A 176 5.83 5.33 -17.41
CA SER A 176 7.08 5.05 -18.14
C SER A 176 7.15 3.61 -18.64
N LEU A 177 6.68 2.63 -17.87
CA LEU A 177 6.64 1.22 -18.30
C LEU A 177 5.69 1.02 -19.49
N LEU A 178 4.50 1.61 -19.45
CA LEU A 178 3.53 1.55 -20.55
C LEU A 178 4.12 2.16 -21.83
N VAL A 179 4.67 3.38 -21.75
CA VAL A 179 5.25 4.06 -22.91
C VAL A 179 6.40 3.24 -23.50
N LYS A 180 7.29 2.68 -22.66
CA LYS A 180 8.38 1.81 -23.14
C LYS A 180 7.85 0.57 -23.86
N SER A 181 6.81 -0.08 -23.33
CA SER A 181 6.20 -1.21 -24.01
C SER A 181 5.58 -0.84 -25.36
N ALA A 182 4.99 0.36 -25.48
CA ALA A 182 4.43 0.83 -26.74
C ALA A 182 5.51 1.12 -27.80
N VAL A 183 6.65 1.69 -27.38
CA VAL A 183 7.79 1.97 -28.27
C VAL A 183 8.49 0.68 -28.74
N SER A 184 8.60 -0.36 -27.89
CA SER A 184 9.14 -1.65 -28.35
C SER A 184 8.27 -2.32 -29.41
N TYR A 185 6.94 -2.10 -29.40
CA TYR A 185 6.07 -2.60 -30.47
C TYR A 185 6.24 -1.87 -31.81
N SER A 186 6.72 -0.61 -31.82
CA SER A 186 6.92 0.13 -33.08
C SER A 186 8.24 -0.22 -33.78
N ASP A 187 9.27 -0.63 -33.03
CA ASP A 187 10.57 -0.96 -33.60
C ASP A 187 10.60 -2.37 -34.23
N ASP A 188 9.81 -3.32 -33.72
CA ASP A 188 9.67 -4.68 -34.29
C ASP A 188 8.79 -4.73 -35.56
N GLY A 189 8.13 -3.63 -35.92
CA GLY A 189 7.26 -3.52 -37.10
C GLY A 189 7.93 -2.89 -38.33
N ALA A 190 9.21 -2.52 -38.24
CA ALA A 190 9.94 -1.77 -39.27
C ALA A 190 10.98 -2.59 -40.05
N GLU A 191 10.91 -3.92 -39.99
CA GLU A 191 11.67 -4.80 -40.90
C GLU A 191 10.69 -5.60 -41.78
N SER A 192 10.34 -5.02 -42.93
CA SER A 192 9.92 -5.75 -44.14
C SER A 192 10.38 -5.02 -45.40
#